data_AF-A0A7S3B677-F1
#
_entry.id   AF-A0A7S3B677-F1
#
_cell.length_a   1.000
_cell.length_b   1.000
_cell.length_c   1.000
_cell.angle_alpha   90.00
_cell.angle_beta   90.00
_cell.angle_gamma   90.00
#
_symmetry.space_group_name_H-M   'P 1'
#
loop_
_entity.id
_entity.type
_entity.pdbx_description
1 polymer ?
#
loop_
_entity_poly.entity_id
_entity_poly.type
_entity_poly.pdbx_seq_one_letter_code
_entity_poly.pdbx_strand_id
1 'polypeptide(L)'
;MPLLCLEKLSGTIRSAKKAGLLSDIEAMALDANLTQYEDDLGACERILKTKMPFAYIVHLRTFMVAWLMVLPFVLLTYVGWGTIPVAISIFFALMGIEMIGVEIEDPFGHHYNDLALDMLTGTTITANLMELLERHRKTSNQVATISR
;
A
#
# COMPACT_ATOMS: atom_id res chain seq x y z
N MET A 1 -14.81 -3.06 6.65
CA MET A 1 -14.22 -2.78 7.97
C MET A 1 -13.26 -3.90 8.35
N PRO A 2 -11.97 -3.78 8.03
CA PRO A 2 -10.95 -4.82 8.28
C PRO A 2 -10.79 -5.17 9.78
N LEU A 3 -11.00 -4.20 10.67
CA LEU A 3 -11.04 -4.41 12.12
C LEU A 3 -12.06 -5.47 12.56
N LEU A 4 -13.21 -5.56 11.89
CA LEU A 4 -14.24 -6.56 12.21
C LEU A 4 -13.74 -7.98 11.92
N CYS A 5 -12.91 -8.17 10.90
CA CYS A 5 -12.32 -9.47 10.60
C CYS A 5 -11.32 -9.87 11.69
N LEU A 6 -10.49 -8.95 12.17
CA LEU A 6 -9.55 -9.18 13.27
C LEU A 6 -10.28 -9.49 14.58
N GLU A 7 -11.36 -8.77 14.88
CA GLU A 7 -12.22 -9.04 16.04
C GLU A 7 -12.80 -10.47 15.98
N LYS A 8 -13.31 -10.89 14.82
CA LYS A 8 -13.81 -12.27 14.61
C LYS A 8 -12.72 -13.32 14.76
N LEU A 9 -11.52 -13.07 14.27
CA LEU A 9 -10.38 -13.97 14.42
C LEU A 9 -9.97 -14.10 15.90
N SER A 10 -9.87 -12.99 16.63
CA SER A 10 -9.60 -12.99 18.07
C SER A 10 -10.68 -13.74 18.84
N GLY A 11 -11.96 -13.52 18.52
CA GLY A 11 -13.07 -14.26 19.11
C GLY A 11 -13.00 -15.77 18.86
N THR A 12 -12.54 -16.18 17.68
CA THR A 12 -12.36 -17.59 17.32
C THR A 12 -11.22 -18.24 18.11
N ILE A 13 -10.06 -17.57 18.24
CA ILE A 13 -8.93 -18.05 19.05
C ILE A 13 -9.34 -18.18 20.52
N ARG A 14 -10.03 -17.18 21.07
CA ARG A 14 -10.54 -17.22 22.46
C ARG A 14 -11.51 -18.38 22.67
N SER A 15 -12.38 -18.65 21.71
CA SER A 15 -13.33 -19.76 21.78
C SER A 15 -12.63 -21.11 21.68
N ALA A 16 -11.65 -21.26 20.78
CA ALA A 16 -10.84 -22.47 20.65
C ALA A 16 -10.00 -22.75 21.91
N LYS A 17 -9.45 -21.70 22.54
CA LYS A 17 -8.79 -21.81 23.86
C LYS A 17 -9.75 -22.28 24.94
N LYS A 18 -10.94 -21.68 25.05
CA LYS A 18 -11.96 -22.11 26.04
C LYS A 18 -12.42 -23.56 25.82
N ALA A 19 -12.43 -24.02 24.58
CA ALA A 19 -12.76 -25.41 24.23
C ALA A 19 -11.60 -26.40 24.50
N GLY A 20 -10.44 -25.94 24.98
CA GLY A 20 -9.27 -26.78 25.23
C GLY A 20 -8.57 -27.28 23.96
N LEU A 21 -8.87 -26.69 22.80
CA LEU A 21 -8.28 -27.06 21.50
C LEU A 21 -6.91 -26.42 21.26
N LEU A 22 -6.55 -25.42 22.07
CA LEU A 22 -5.27 -24.70 22.00
C LEU A 22 -4.63 -24.68 23.39
N SER A 23 -3.33 -24.92 23.43
CA SER A 23 -2.52 -24.67 24.62
C SER A 23 -2.35 -23.16 24.88
N ASP A 24 -1.94 -22.80 26.10
CA ASP A 24 -1.66 -21.39 26.44
C ASP A 24 -0.57 -20.79 25.55
N ILE A 25 0.47 -21.56 25.23
CA ILE A 25 1.59 -21.11 24.39
C ILE A 25 1.12 -20.86 22.95
N GLU A 26 0.34 -21.77 22.38
CA GLU A 26 -0.21 -21.61 21.02
C GLU A 26 -1.17 -20.44 20.93
N ALA A 27 -2.05 -20.28 21.93
CA ALA A 27 -2.97 -19.15 21.98
C ALA A 27 -2.22 -17.81 22.09
N MET A 28 -1.16 -17.74 22.90
CA MET A 28 -0.31 -16.54 23.00
C MET A 28 0.41 -16.24 21.67
N ALA A 29 0.93 -17.26 20.98
CA ALA A 29 1.59 -17.08 19.69
C ALA A 29 0.63 -16.56 18.61
N LEU A 30 -0.61 -17.07 18.58
CA LEU A 30 -1.63 -16.60 17.64
C LEU A 30 -2.09 -15.16 17.95
N ASP A 31 -2.24 -14.81 19.23
CA ASP A 31 -2.61 -13.44 19.65
C ASP A 31 -1.50 -12.43 19.31
N ALA A 32 -0.23 -12.84 19.43
CA ALA A 32 0.91 -12.04 18.97
C ALA A 32 0.88 -11.79 17.45
N ASN A 33 0.55 -12.80 16.65
CA ASN A 33 0.39 -12.63 15.20
C ASN A 33 -0.79 -11.70 14.86
N LEU A 34 -1.89 -11.76 15.61
CA LEU A 34 -3.02 -10.83 15.43
C LEU A 34 -2.62 -9.38 15.73
N THR A 35 -1.86 -9.18 16.80
CA THR A 35 -1.33 -7.85 17.15
C THR A 35 -0.47 -7.29 16.01
N GLN A 36 0.38 -8.13 15.39
CA GLN A 36 1.16 -7.72 14.23
C GLN A 36 0.27 -7.30 13.04
N TYR A 37 -0.82 -8.03 12.78
CA TYR A 37 -1.76 -7.64 11.72
C TYR A 37 -2.49 -6.33 12.02
N GLU A 38 -2.82 -6.04 13.28
CA GLU A 38 -3.38 -4.77 13.70
C GLU A 38 -2.40 -3.62 13.45
N ASP A 39 -1.12 -3.81 13.78
CA ASP A 39 -0.06 -2.84 13.54
C ASP A 39 0.16 -2.57 12.03
N ASP A 40 0.18 -3.62 11.21
CA ASP A 40 0.32 -3.52 9.76
C ASP A 40 -0.88 -2.81 9.11
N LEU A 41 -2.10 -3.12 9.55
CA LEU A 41 -3.31 -2.42 9.10
C LEU A 41 -3.25 -0.94 9.50
N GLY A 42 -2.85 -0.64 10.73
CA GLY A 42 -2.64 0.72 11.20
C GLY A 42 -1.57 1.47 10.39
N ALA A 43 -0.52 0.78 9.95
CA ALA A 43 0.49 1.35 9.05
C ALA A 43 -0.09 1.72 7.69
N CYS A 44 -0.88 0.83 7.06
CA CYS A 44 -1.58 1.13 5.82
C CYS A 44 -2.54 2.31 5.97
N GLU A 45 -3.30 2.38 7.08
CA GLU A 45 -4.17 3.52 7.35
C GLU A 45 -3.41 4.83 7.51
N ARG A 46 -2.24 4.83 8.16
CA ARG A 46 -1.39 6.04 8.27
C ARG A 46 -0.91 6.48 6.89
N ILE A 47 -0.43 5.57 6.05
CA ILE A 47 0.00 5.90 4.68
C ILE A 47 -1.18 6.51 3.91
N LEU A 48 -2.35 5.87 3.95
CA LEU A 48 -3.56 6.35 3.27
C LEU A 48 -4.04 7.73 3.77
N LYS A 49 -3.92 7.99 5.08
CA LYS A 49 -4.38 9.23 5.71
C LYS A 49 -3.35 10.37 5.63
N THR A 50 -2.08 10.08 5.34
CA THR A 50 -1.01 11.09 5.23
C THR A 50 -0.98 11.70 3.83
N LYS A 51 -2.11 12.24 3.38
CA LYS A 51 -2.16 13.03 2.14
C LYS A 51 -1.55 14.41 2.39
N MET A 52 -0.79 14.92 1.42
CA MET A 52 -0.24 16.26 1.51
C MET A 52 -1.36 17.29 1.67
N PRO A 53 -1.19 18.33 2.49
CA PRO A 53 -2.22 19.34 2.67
C PRO A 53 -2.60 19.96 1.32
N PHE A 54 -3.90 20.01 1.02
CA PHE A 54 -4.40 20.54 -0.26
C PHE A 54 -3.85 21.94 -0.57
N ALA A 55 -3.79 22.83 0.43
CA ALA A 55 -3.23 24.17 0.29
C ALA A 55 -1.78 24.15 -0.19
N TYR A 56 -0.96 23.21 0.31
CA TYR A 56 0.44 23.07 -0.09
C TYR A 56 0.55 22.72 -1.58
N ILE A 57 -0.20 21.71 -2.04
CA ILE A 57 -0.21 21.28 -3.45
C ILE A 57 -0.63 22.44 -4.37
N VAL A 58 -1.70 23.15 -4.02
CA VAL A 58 -2.21 24.29 -4.82
C VAL A 58 -1.19 25.42 -4.89
N HIS A 59 -0.57 25.79 -3.76
CA HIS A 59 0.44 26.84 -3.72
C HIS A 59 1.70 26.45 -4.49
N LEU A 60 2.17 25.21 -4.34
CA LEU A 60 3.33 24.69 -5.06
C LEU A 60 3.10 24.73 -6.57
N ARG A 61 1.97 24.21 -7.04
CA ARG A 61 1.63 24.20 -8.47
C ARG A 61 1.49 25.61 -9.04
N THR A 62 0.81 26.50 -8.32
CA THR A 62 0.60 27.89 -8.75
C THR A 62 1.93 28.66 -8.83
N PHE A 63 2.79 28.51 -7.80
CA PHE A 63 4.12 29.11 -7.79
C PHE A 63 5.01 28.57 -8.91
N MET A 64 5.02 27.25 -9.13
CA MET A 64 5.80 26.62 -10.19
C MET A 64 5.39 27.13 -11.58
N VAL A 65 4.09 27.20 -11.87
CA VAL A 65 3.58 27.73 -13.14
C VAL A 65 3.92 29.22 -13.30
N ALA A 66 3.76 30.01 -12.24
CA ALA A 66 4.14 31.42 -12.26
C ALA A 66 5.65 31.60 -12.56
N TRP A 67 6.50 30.80 -11.94
CA TRP A 67 7.95 30.83 -12.18
C TRP A 67 8.30 30.43 -13.62
N LEU A 68 7.68 29.37 -14.15
CA LEU A 68 7.85 28.94 -15.55
C LEU A 68 7.39 29.99 -16.56
N MET A 69 6.39 30.82 -16.23
CA MET A 69 5.98 31.96 -17.07
C MET A 69 7.01 33.09 -17.09
N VAL A 70 7.71 33.35 -15.98
CA VAL A 70 8.74 34.39 -15.89
C VAL A 70 10.07 33.94 -16.53
N LEU A 71 10.38 32.64 -16.46
CA LEU A 71 11.60 32.02 -16.97
C LEU A 71 12.00 32.42 -18.41
N PRO A 72 11.13 32.43 -19.44
CA PRO A 72 11.52 32.82 -20.79
C PRO A 72 11.97 34.28 -20.90
N PHE A 73 11.40 35.20 -20.11
CA PHE A 73 11.82 36.60 -20.12
C PHE A 73 13.25 36.76 -19.60
N VAL A 74 13.63 35.95 -18.60
CA VAL A 74 14.99 35.92 -18.07
C VAL A 74 15.94 35.32 -19.11
N LEU A 75 15.61 34.15 -19.65
CA LEU A 75 16.43 33.42 -20.62
C LEU A 75 16.66 34.18 -21.94
N LEU A 76 15.71 35.00 -22.37
CA LEU A 76 15.79 35.75 -23.62
C LEU A 76 17.06 36.59 -23.72
N THR A 77 17.50 37.17 -22.59
CA THR A 77 18.71 38.00 -22.52
C THR A 77 20.02 37.20 -22.63
N TYR A 78 20.00 35.90 -22.34
CA TYR A 78 21.19 35.04 -22.34
C TYR A 78 21.34 34.21 -23.62
N VAL A 79 20.23 33.66 -24.13
CA VAL A 79 20.24 32.68 -25.23
C VAL A 79 19.36 33.06 -26.42
N GLY A 80 18.70 34.23 -26.39
CA GLY A 80 17.89 34.74 -27.51
C GLY A 80 16.83 33.73 -27.96
N TRP A 81 16.81 33.38 -29.24
CA TRP A 81 15.88 32.40 -29.82
C TRP A 81 16.03 30.98 -29.24
N GLY A 82 17.19 30.64 -28.67
CA GLY A 82 17.39 29.38 -27.93
C GLY A 82 16.53 29.26 -26.68
N THR A 83 15.92 30.36 -26.22
CA THR A 83 14.97 30.37 -25.09
C THR A 83 13.80 29.43 -25.30
N ILE A 84 13.26 29.33 -26.52
CA ILE A 84 12.06 28.53 -26.80
C ILE A 84 12.32 27.04 -26.51
N PRO A 85 13.31 26.37 -27.12
CA PRO A 85 13.55 24.95 -26.83
C PRO A 85 13.98 24.73 -25.38
N VAL A 86 14.79 25.61 -24.80
CA VAL A 86 15.26 25.47 -23.40
C VAL A 86 14.09 25.58 -22.41
N ALA A 87 13.21 26.58 -22.57
CA ALA A 87 12.06 26.79 -21.71
C ALA A 87 11.06 25.62 -21.81
N ILE A 88 10.83 25.10 -23.02
CA ILE A 88 9.97 23.91 -23.22
C ILE A 88 10.56 22.69 -22.53
N SER A 89 11.88 22.46 -22.65
CA SER A 89 12.54 21.33 -21.97
C SER A 89 12.43 21.43 -20.45
N ILE A 90 12.63 22.62 -19.87
CA ILE A 90 12.50 22.85 -18.42
C ILE A 90 11.05 22.67 -17.96
N PHE A 91 10.09 23.23 -18.72
CA PHE A 91 8.66 23.05 -18.45
C PHE A 91 8.29 21.56 -18.42
N PHE A 92 8.69 20.80 -19.44
CA PHE A 92 8.42 19.37 -19.53
C PHE A 92 9.00 18.60 -18.33
N ALA A 93 10.25 18.89 -17.97
CA ALA A 93 10.90 18.23 -16.84
C ALA A 93 10.18 18.52 -15.49
N LEU A 94 9.91 19.80 -15.20
CA LEU A 94 9.32 20.20 -13.91
C LEU A 94 7.86 19.78 -13.78
N MET A 95 7.05 19.96 -14.83
CA MET A 95 5.66 19.49 -14.83
C MET A 95 5.58 17.96 -14.79
N GLY A 96 6.49 17.27 -15.48
CA GLY A 96 6.57 15.81 -15.44
C GLY A 96 6.84 15.29 -14.03
N ILE A 97 7.81 15.89 -13.32
CA ILE A 97 8.11 15.53 -11.93
C ILE A 97 6.91 15.78 -11.01
N GLU A 98 6.22 16.92 -11.18
CA GLU A 98 5.05 17.25 -10.37
C GLU A 98 3.90 16.25 -10.57
N MET A 99 3.62 15.88 -11.82
CA MET A 99 2.59 14.89 -12.14
C MET A 99 2.94 13.50 -11.58
N ILE A 100 4.20 13.08 -11.69
CA ILE A 100 4.66 11.82 -11.08
C ILE A 100 4.51 11.87 -9.55
N GLY A 101 4.81 13.02 -8.93
CA GLY A 101 4.65 13.22 -7.49
C GLY A 101 3.21 13.04 -7.03
N VAL A 102 2.24 13.56 -7.80
CA VAL A 102 0.80 13.38 -7.52
C VAL A 102 0.38 11.91 -7.65
N GLU A 103 0.87 11.20 -8.67
CA GLU A 103 0.55 9.78 -8.87
C GLU A 103 1.08 8.92 -7.71
N ILE A 104 2.31 9.15 -7.25
CA ILE A 104 2.94 8.38 -6.17
C ILE A 104 2.28 8.64 -4.80
N GLU A 105 1.56 9.76 -4.64
CA GLU A 105 0.92 10.13 -3.38
C GLU A 105 -0.26 9.21 -2.99
N ASP A 106 -0.92 8.54 -3.96
CA ASP A 106 -2.07 7.66 -3.70
C ASP A 106 -1.81 6.20 -4.11
N PRO A 107 -0.87 5.49 -3.45
CA PRO A 107 -0.38 4.18 -3.90
C PRO A 107 -1.43 3.05 -3.83
N PHE A 108 -2.55 3.27 -3.15
CA PHE A 108 -3.62 2.29 -2.95
C PHE A 108 -4.85 2.57 -3.84
N GLY A 109 -4.72 3.46 -4.82
CA GLY A 109 -5.78 3.77 -5.77
C GLY A 109 -6.01 2.66 -6.81
N HIS A 110 -6.58 3.07 -7.95
CA HIS A 110 -6.90 2.19 -9.08
C HIS A 110 -6.26 2.66 -10.39
N HIS A 111 -5.25 3.51 -10.31
CA HIS A 111 -4.46 3.97 -11.43
C HIS A 111 -3.45 2.91 -11.88
N TYR A 112 -2.91 3.08 -13.09
CA TYR A 112 -2.00 2.11 -13.69
C TYR A 112 -0.72 1.91 -12.87
N ASN A 113 -0.25 2.95 -12.17
CA ASN A 113 0.98 2.91 -11.38
C ASN A 113 0.74 2.56 -9.90
N ASP A 114 -0.51 2.30 -9.51
CA ASP A 114 -0.85 1.95 -8.13
C ASP A 114 -0.53 0.48 -7.84
N LEU A 115 -0.54 0.13 -6.55
CA LEU A 115 -0.35 -1.25 -6.11
C LEU A 115 -1.46 -2.15 -6.66
N ALA A 116 -1.07 -3.26 -7.28
CA ALA A 116 -2.00 -4.26 -7.83
C ALA A 116 -2.65 -5.12 -6.73
N LEU A 117 -3.40 -4.51 -5.82
CA LEU A 117 -4.00 -5.16 -4.65
C LEU A 117 -4.93 -6.32 -5.02
N ASP A 118 -5.72 -6.17 -6.08
CA ASP A 118 -6.62 -7.23 -6.56
C ASP A 118 -5.85 -8.46 -7.03
N MET A 119 -4.71 -8.25 -7.69
CA MET A 119 -3.85 -9.34 -8.14
C MET A 119 -3.16 -10.00 -6.95
N LEU A 120 -2.60 -9.22 -6.02
CA LEU A 120 -1.94 -9.74 -4.83
C LEU A 120 -2.88 -10.58 -3.97
N THR A 121 -4.10 -10.07 -3.71
CA THR A 121 -5.10 -10.76 -2.89
C THR A 121 -5.73 -11.94 -3.62
N GLY A 122 -6.18 -11.74 -4.86
CA GLY A 122 -6.90 -12.74 -5.64
C GLY A 122 -6.04 -13.89 -6.13
N THR A 123 -4.75 -13.65 -6.39
CA THR A 123 -3.85 -14.69 -6.93
C THR A 123 -2.85 -15.16 -5.88
N THR A 124 -1.98 -14.27 -5.39
CA THR A 124 -0.80 -14.68 -4.62
C THR A 124 -1.18 -15.16 -3.22
N ILE A 125 -1.91 -14.34 -2.46
CA ILE A 125 -2.34 -14.69 -1.11
C ILE A 125 -3.29 -15.89 -1.15
N THR A 126 -4.26 -15.87 -2.05
CA THR A 126 -5.24 -16.96 -2.20
C THR A 126 -4.57 -18.28 -2.57
N ALA A 127 -3.63 -18.29 -3.53
CA ALA A 127 -2.90 -19.51 -3.90
C ALA A 127 -2.05 -20.03 -2.75
N ASN A 128 -1.32 -19.16 -2.03
CA ASN A 128 -0.52 -19.56 -0.86
C ASN A 128 -1.39 -20.18 0.24
N LEU A 129 -2.58 -19.60 0.50
CA LEU A 129 -3.53 -20.14 1.47
C LEU A 129 -4.09 -21.49 1.02
N MET A 130 -4.46 -21.64 -0.26
CA MET A 130 -4.94 -22.92 -0.79
C MET A 130 -3.86 -24.01 -0.66
N GLU A 131 -2.61 -23.70 -1.02
CA GLU A 131 -1.50 -24.65 -0.88
C GLU A 131 -1.29 -25.06 0.58
N LEU A 132 -1.32 -24.10 1.51
CA LEU A 132 -1.14 -24.37 2.93
C LEU A 132 -2.27 -25.26 3.48
N LEU A 133 -3.52 -24.99 3.10
CA LEU A 133 -4.67 -25.83 3.47
C LEU A 133 -4.54 -27.26 2.92
N GLU A 134 -4.08 -27.43 1.68
CA GLU A 134 -3.84 -28.76 1.11
C GLU A 134 -2.75 -29.54 1.85
N ARG A 135 -1.65 -28.87 2.22
CA ARG A 135 -0.56 -29.47 3.01
C ARG A 135 -1.06 -29.93 4.38
N HIS A 136 -1.84 -29.11 5.08
CA HIS A 136 -2.43 -29.49 6.36
C HIS A 136 -3.44 -30.63 6.22
N ARG A 137 -4.28 -30.63 5.17
CA ARG A 137 -5.23 -31.73 4.90
C ARG A 137 -4.50 -33.06 4.68
N LYS A 138 -3.44 -33.07 3.87
CA LYS A 138 -2.63 -34.28 3.62
C LYS A 138 -1.99 -34.80 4.91
N THR A 139 -1.42 -33.90 5.71
CA THR A 139 -0.82 -34.24 7.00
C THR A 139 -1.84 -34.85 7.95
N SER A 140 -3.03 -34.25 8.06
CA SER A 140 -4.12 -34.77 8.89
C SER A 140 -4.61 -36.15 8.45
N ASN A 141 -4.75 -36.39 7.13
CA ASN A 141 -5.16 -37.69 6.59
C ASN A 141 -4.10 -38.79 6.78
N GLN A 142 -2.81 -38.42 6.72
CA GLN A 142 -1.71 -39.37 6.90
C GLN A 142 -1.60 -39.85 8.35
N VAL A 143 -1.80 -38.95 9.33
CA VAL A 143 -1.88 -39.30 10.76
C VAL A 143 -3.06 -40.25 11.04
N ALA A 144 -4.23 -40.00 10.43
CA ALA A 144 -5.40 -40.86 10.58
C ALA A 144 -5.27 -42.25 9.94
N THR A 145 -4.34 -42.44 8.99
CA THR A 145 -4.08 -43.73 8.32
C THR A 145 -3.10 -44.59 9.11
N ILE A 146 -2.19 -43.98 9.90
CA ILE A 146 -1.19 -44.69 10.71
C ILE A 146 -1.78 -45.19 12.05
N SER A 147 -2.89 -44.61 12.51
CA SER A 147 -3.58 -45.02 13.74
C SER A 147 -4.63 -46.13 13.53
N ARG A 148 -4.61 -46.84 12.39
CA ARG A 148 -5.42 -48.02 12.06
C ARG A 148 -4.50 -49.16 11.66
#